data_AF-A0A1J3GCZ0-F1
#
_entry.id   AF-A0A1J3GCZ0-F1
#
_cell.length_a   1.000
_cell.length_b   1.000
_cell.length_c   1.000
_cell.angle_alpha   90.00
_cell.angle_beta   90.00
_cell.angle_gamma   90.00
#
_symmetry.space_group_name_H-M   'P 1'
#
loop_
_entity.id
_entity.type
_entity.pdbx_description
1 polymer ?
#
loop_
_entity_poly.entity_id
_entity_poly.type
_entity_poly.pdbx_seq_one_letter_code
_entity_poly.pdbx_strand_id
1 'polypeptide(L)'
;PLLSCQSDVVWSVAMSSCPDDDEDWVVGIKSLGDQLSFCRPRRDLRWTKITTPFDYFPTSNLMYSKRDERFYLPGPGGHHLLSYDLDFDKKDYKPEFHKLQFRDFPEPLESEWEQP
;
A
#
# COMPACT_ATOMS: atom_id res chain seq x y z
N PRO A 1 -10.03 -2.62 -31.20
CA PRO A 1 -9.35 -1.75 -30.21
C PRO A 1 -8.30 -2.58 -29.45
N LEU A 2 -7.03 -2.41 -29.81
CA LEU A 2 -5.94 -3.03 -29.08
C LEU A 2 -6.01 -2.53 -27.65
N LEU A 3 -6.17 -3.43 -26.68
CA LEU A 3 -5.93 -3.14 -25.27
C LEU A 3 -4.56 -2.50 -25.22
N SER A 4 -4.49 -1.22 -24.84
CA SER A 4 -3.22 -0.63 -24.47
C SER A 4 -2.72 -1.43 -23.28
N CYS A 5 -1.87 -2.42 -23.53
CA CYS A 5 -0.97 -2.98 -22.55
C CYS A 5 0.03 -1.88 -22.20
N GLN A 6 -0.42 -0.78 -21.57
CA GLN A 6 0.45 -0.07 -20.67
C GLN A 6 0.61 -1.04 -19.51
N SER A 7 1.69 -1.82 -19.57
CA SER A 7 2.21 -2.48 -18.39
C SER A 7 2.65 -1.36 -17.48
N ASP A 8 1.75 -0.90 -16.61
CA ASP A 8 2.14 -0.03 -15.51
C ASP A 8 3.29 -0.74 -14.77
N VAL A 9 4.39 -0.02 -14.56
CA VAL A 9 5.58 -0.60 -13.93
C VAL A 9 5.18 -1.08 -12.54
N VAL A 10 5.24 -2.39 -12.30
CA VAL A 10 4.96 -2.95 -10.97
C VAL A 10 6.04 -2.44 -10.01
N TRP A 11 5.61 -1.74 -8.99
CA TRP A 11 6.47 -1.13 -7.98
C TRP A 11 6.65 -2.05 -6.77
N SER A 12 5.57 -2.65 -6.27
CA SER A 12 5.63 -3.60 -5.14
C SER A 12 4.41 -4.52 -5.10
N VAL A 13 4.54 -5.63 -4.38
CA VAL A 13 3.50 -6.65 -4.22
C VAL A 13 3.40 -7.02 -2.74
N ALA A 14 2.19 -7.20 -2.24
CA ALA A 14 1.91 -7.68 -0.88
C ALA A 14 0.82 -8.75 -0.89
N MET A 15 0.79 -9.58 0.15
CA MET A 15 -0.13 -10.71 0.28
C MET A 15 -0.66 -10.82 1.71
N SER A 16 -1.93 -11.20 1.87
CA SER A 16 -2.58 -11.30 3.19
C SER A 16 -2.18 -12.55 4.01
N SER A 17 -1.91 -13.69 3.36
CA SER A 17 -1.56 -14.96 4.03
C SER A 17 -1.00 -16.00 3.03
N CYS A 18 -0.30 -17.02 3.55
CA CYS A 18 0.35 -18.10 2.78
C CYS A 18 -0.68 -19.13 2.28
N PRO A 19 -0.52 -19.71 1.07
CA PRO A 19 -1.48 -20.62 0.43
C PRO A 19 -1.73 -21.98 1.13
N ASP A 20 -1.02 -22.31 2.22
CA ASP A 20 -1.20 -23.57 2.95
C ASP A 20 -2.44 -23.59 3.86
N ASP A 21 -3.04 -22.42 4.15
CA ASP A 21 -4.33 -22.31 4.84
C ASP A 21 -5.49 -22.41 3.83
N ASP A 22 -6.57 -23.08 4.22
CA ASP A 22 -7.80 -23.19 3.40
C ASP A 22 -8.56 -21.86 3.25
N GLU A 23 -8.08 -20.79 3.89
CA GLU A 23 -8.68 -19.48 3.90
C GLU A 23 -8.48 -18.69 2.59
N ASP A 24 -9.41 -17.77 2.34
CA ASP A 24 -9.27 -16.81 1.24
C ASP A 24 -8.10 -15.86 1.51
N TRP A 25 -7.38 -15.52 0.45
CA TRP A 25 -6.25 -14.61 0.51
C TRP A 25 -6.31 -13.58 -0.62
N VAL A 26 -5.63 -12.46 -0.39
CA VAL A 26 -5.59 -11.32 -1.31
C VAL A 26 -4.16 -11.07 -1.75
N VAL A 27 -3.98 -10.88 -3.07
CA VAL A 27 -2.79 -10.25 -3.64
C VAL A 27 -3.09 -8.78 -3.85
N GLY A 28 -2.22 -7.91 -3.35
CA GLY A 28 -2.18 -6.51 -3.72
C GLY A 28 -0.97 -6.23 -4.61
N ILE A 29 -1.17 -5.54 -5.71
CA ILE A 29 -0.11 -5.01 -6.58
C ILE A 29 -0.18 -3.49 -6.55
N LYS A 30 0.97 -2.86 -6.32
CA LYS A 30 1.18 -1.42 -6.50
C LYS A 30 1.94 -1.21 -7.78
N SER A 31 1.38 -0.39 -8.66
CA SER A 31 2.07 0.14 -9.82
C SER A 31 2.72 1.49 -9.48
N LEU A 32 3.74 1.88 -10.24
CA LEU A 32 4.29 3.23 -10.20
C LEU A 32 3.16 4.26 -10.41
N GLY A 33 3.13 5.30 -9.59
CA GLY A 33 2.06 6.30 -9.60
C GLY A 33 0.97 6.00 -8.58
N ASP A 34 -0.28 6.25 -8.89
CA ASP A 34 -1.42 6.21 -7.96
C ASP A 34 -2.26 4.92 -8.04
N GLN A 35 -1.89 3.97 -8.91
CA GLN A 35 -2.70 2.77 -9.13
C GLN A 35 -2.34 1.60 -8.19
N LEU A 36 -3.38 1.00 -7.62
CA LEU A 36 -3.37 -0.27 -6.91
C LEU A 36 -4.28 -1.27 -7.63
N SER A 37 -3.96 -2.55 -7.54
CA SER A 37 -4.81 -3.63 -8.02
C SER A 37 -4.85 -4.76 -6.99
N PHE A 38 -6.06 -5.17 -6.61
CA PHE A 38 -6.27 -6.28 -5.68
C PHE A 38 -6.96 -7.45 -6.36
N CYS A 39 -6.60 -8.67 -5.98
CA CYS A 39 -7.21 -9.90 -6.51
C CYS A 39 -7.41 -10.90 -5.37
N ARG A 40 -8.48 -11.69 -5.46
CA ARG A 40 -8.80 -12.80 -4.54
C ARG A 40 -8.75 -14.13 -5.28
N PRO A 41 -7.57 -14.77 -5.39
CA PRO A 41 -7.40 -15.88 -6.31
C PRO A 41 -8.33 -17.08 -6.06
N ARG A 42 -8.76 -17.30 -4.82
CA ARG A 42 -9.69 -18.39 -4.45
C ARG A 42 -11.18 -18.05 -4.64
N ARG A 43 -11.55 -16.77 -4.77
CA ARG A 43 -12.95 -16.34 -5.01
C ARG A 43 -13.19 -15.98 -6.47
N ASP A 44 -12.46 -14.98 -6.95
CA ASP A 44 -12.52 -14.49 -8.31
C ASP A 44 -11.13 -14.04 -8.77
N LEU A 45 -10.70 -14.54 -9.93
CA LEU A 45 -9.44 -14.12 -10.56
C LEU A 45 -9.53 -12.70 -11.15
N ARG A 46 -10.52 -11.91 -10.72
CA ARG A 46 -10.77 -10.55 -11.19
C ARG A 46 -9.92 -9.58 -10.38
N TRP A 47 -9.36 -8.61 -11.07
CA TRP A 47 -8.59 -7.53 -10.46
C TRP A 47 -9.47 -6.32 -10.22
N THR A 48 -9.55 -5.89 -8.96
CA THR A 48 -10.17 -4.62 -8.57
C THR A 48 -9.10 -3.54 -8.59
N LYS A 49 -9.22 -2.61 -9.54
CA LYS A 49 -8.32 -1.46 -9.65
C LYS A 49 -8.81 -0.32 -8.75
N ILE A 50 -7.88 0.27 -8.00
CA ILE A 50 -8.15 1.38 -7.09
C ILE A 50 -7.11 2.46 -7.33
N THR A 51 -7.56 3.69 -7.48
CA THR A 51 -6.70 4.87 -7.53
C THR A 51 -6.53 5.42 -6.11
N THR A 52 -5.29 5.67 -5.69
CA THR A 52 -5.04 6.31 -4.40
C THR A 52 -5.65 7.72 -4.40
N PRO A 53 -6.33 8.15 -3.33
CA PRO A 53 -7.01 9.44 -3.29
C PRO A 53 -6.05 10.65 -3.28
N PHE A 54 -4.74 10.44 -3.14
CA PHE A 54 -3.73 11.50 -3.04
C PHE A 54 -2.48 11.14 -3.85
N ASP A 55 -1.87 12.14 -4.48
CA ASP A 55 -0.65 12.00 -5.29
C ASP A 55 0.64 11.83 -4.46
N TYR A 56 0.52 11.65 -3.14
CA TYR A 56 1.67 11.55 -2.23
C TYR A 56 2.38 10.19 -2.25
N PHE A 57 1.77 9.17 -2.87
CA PHE A 57 2.24 7.77 -2.76
C PHE A 57 2.74 7.15 -4.08
N PRO A 58 3.41 7.89 -4.99
CA PRO A 58 3.76 7.37 -6.32
C PRO A 58 4.79 6.25 -6.26
N THR A 59 5.61 6.23 -5.21
CA THR A 59 6.73 5.30 -4.99
C THR A 59 6.66 4.61 -3.63
N SER A 60 5.48 4.60 -3.01
CA SER A 60 5.26 3.91 -1.74
C SER A 60 5.15 2.40 -1.94
N ASN A 61 5.83 1.63 -1.10
CA ASN A 61 5.71 0.18 -1.10
C ASN A 61 4.40 -0.26 -0.43
N LEU A 62 3.68 -1.16 -1.08
CA LEU A 62 2.52 -1.83 -0.51
C LEU A 62 2.99 -2.87 0.50
N MET A 63 2.37 -2.85 1.68
CA MET A 63 2.65 -3.78 2.76
C MET A 63 1.34 -4.37 3.27
N TYR A 64 1.38 -5.52 3.91
CA TYR A 64 0.22 -6.10 4.61
C TYR A 64 0.53 -6.26 6.09
N SER A 65 -0.38 -5.79 6.96
CA SER A 65 -0.33 -6.05 8.39
C SER A 65 -1.26 -7.21 8.72
N LYS A 66 -0.69 -8.32 9.18
CA LYS A 66 -1.48 -9.44 9.70
C LYS A 66 -2.26 -9.06 10.97
N ARG A 67 -1.72 -8.15 11.78
CA ARG A 67 -2.35 -7.72 13.03
C ARG A 67 -3.63 -6.92 12.77
N ASP A 68 -3.60 -6.05 11.76
CA ASP A 68 -4.69 -5.12 11.47
C ASP A 68 -5.54 -5.60 10.29
N GLU A 69 -5.19 -6.74 9.70
CA GLU A 69 -5.82 -7.35 8.52
C GLU A 69 -5.98 -6.39 7.34
N ARG A 70 -4.94 -5.56 7.11
CA ARG A 70 -5.00 -4.41 6.21
C ARG A 70 -3.75 -4.29 5.36
N PHE A 71 -3.94 -3.82 4.13
CA PHE A 71 -2.85 -3.33 3.31
C PHE A 71 -2.55 -1.87 3.63
N TYR A 72 -1.29 -1.49 3.49
CA TYR A 72 -0.80 -0.17 3.84
C TYR A 72 0.10 0.41 2.75
N LEU A 73 -0.04 1.71 2.52
CA LEU A 73 0.92 2.53 1.77
C LEU A 73 1.46 3.63 2.69
N PRO A 74 2.72 3.53 3.15
CA PRO A 74 3.36 4.58 3.91
C PRO A 74 3.75 5.74 3.00
N GLY A 75 3.46 6.96 3.44
CA GLY A 75 3.79 8.18 2.70
C GLY A 75 5.26 8.55 2.86
N PRO A 76 5.82 9.34 1.93
CA PRO A 76 7.15 9.92 2.08
C PRO A 76 7.30 10.64 3.43
N GLY A 77 8.44 10.45 4.10
CA GLY A 77 8.71 11.02 5.42
C GLY A 77 7.97 10.36 6.59
N GLY A 78 7.12 9.35 6.35
CA GLY A 78 6.50 8.55 7.41
C GLY A 78 5.38 9.24 8.19
N HIS A 79 4.94 10.44 7.79
CA HIS A 79 3.88 11.20 8.48
C HIS A 79 2.47 10.84 8.04
N HIS A 80 2.34 10.06 6.96
CA HIS A 80 1.04 9.69 6.39
C HIS A 80 1.02 8.20 6.10
N LEU A 81 -0.15 7.61 6.21
CA LEU A 81 -0.36 6.20 5.97
C LEU A 81 -1.76 6.01 5.37
N LEU A 82 -1.84 5.42 4.17
CA LEU A 82 -3.11 4.95 3.61
C LEU A 82 -3.30 3.50 3.99
N SER A 83 -4.51 3.12 4.40
CA SER A 83 -4.84 1.73 4.69
C SER A 83 -6.05 1.25 3.90
N TYR A 84 -5.95 0.01 3.45
CA TYR A 84 -6.98 -0.68 2.68
C TYR A 84 -7.33 -1.98 3.41
N ASP A 85 -8.54 -2.06 3.98
CA ASP A 85 -9.07 -3.34 4.45
C ASP A 85 -9.40 -4.29 3.28
N LEU A 86 -9.82 -5.50 3.63
CA LEU A 86 -10.14 -6.52 2.64
C LEU A 86 -11.46 -6.24 1.90
N ASP A 87 -12.35 -5.37 2.37
CA ASP A 87 -13.66 -5.10 1.75
C ASP A 87 -13.61 -4.11 0.56
N PHE A 88 -12.46 -4.06 -0.11
CA PHE A 88 -12.14 -3.13 -1.20
C PHE A 88 -13.04 -3.24 -2.45
N ASP A 89 -13.83 -4.31 -2.56
CA ASP A 89 -14.77 -4.59 -3.66
C ASP A 89 -16.19 -4.03 -3.42
N LYS A 90 -16.47 -3.44 -2.25
CA LYS A 90 -17.76 -2.80 -1.96
C LYS A 90 -17.93 -1.50 -2.76
N LYS A 91 -19.15 -1.22 -3.24
CA LYS A 91 -19.47 -0.07 -4.11
C LYS A 91 -19.08 1.30 -3.54
N ASP A 92 -19.18 1.47 -2.22
CA ASP A 92 -18.91 2.74 -1.54
C ASP A 92 -17.60 2.69 -0.73
N TYR A 93 -16.70 1.78 -1.10
CA TYR A 93 -15.43 1.61 -0.42
C TYR A 93 -14.57 2.87 -0.49
N LYS A 94 -13.97 3.24 0.65
CA LYS A 94 -13.03 4.35 0.75
C LYS A 94 -11.84 3.91 1.61
N PRO A 95 -10.60 4.06 1.12
CA PRO A 95 -9.43 3.80 1.95
C PRO A 95 -9.35 4.83 3.08
N GLU A 96 -8.77 4.41 4.20
CA GLU A 96 -8.57 5.29 5.35
C GLU A 96 -7.21 5.99 5.23
N PHE A 97 -7.19 7.28 5.56
CA PHE A 97 -5.99 8.09 5.60
C PHE A 97 -5.64 8.45 7.03
N HIS A 98 -4.43 8.08 7.45
CA HIS A 98 -3.92 8.29 8.80
C HIS A 98 -2.79 9.31 8.75
N LYS A 99 -2.87 10.32 9.62
CA LYS A 99 -1.77 11.27 9.87
C LYS A 99 -1.03 10.83 11.12
N LEU A 100 0.23 10.43 10.96
CA LEU A 100 1.10 9.96 12.03
C LEU A 100 1.86 11.15 12.63
N GLN A 101 1.85 11.24 13.96
CA GLN A 101 2.63 12.21 14.72
C GLN A 101 3.66 11.47 15.57
N PHE A 102 4.93 11.63 15.23
CA PHE A 102 6.02 11.17 16.08
C PHE A 102 6.24 12.22 17.18
N ARG A 103 6.23 11.77 18.43
CA ARG A 103 6.37 12.65 19.61
C ARG A 103 7.80 12.69 20.14
N ASP A 104 8.58 11.65 19.87
CA ASP A 104 9.92 11.44 20.41
C ASP A 104 10.94 11.39 19.26
N PHE A 105 11.20 12.54 18.64
CA PHE A 105 12.34 12.62 17.73
C PHE A 105 13.62 12.46 18.55
N PRO A 106 14.59 11.65 18.09
CA PRO A 106 15.92 11.66 18.70
C PRO A 106 16.42 13.09 18.72
N GLU A 107 17.03 13.51 19.83
CA GLU A 107 17.80 14.76 19.80
C GLU A 107 18.78 14.68 18.62
N PRO A 108 18.90 15.75 17.81
CA PRO A 108 19.90 15.77 16.76
C PRO A 108 21.22 15.39 17.41
N LEU A 109 21.87 14.34 16.90
CA LEU A 109 23.27 14.12 17.24
C LEU A 109 23.96 15.41 16.77
N GLU A 110 24.41 16.25 17.69
CA GLU A 110 25.28 17.37 17.34
C GLU A 110 26.42 16.75 16.54
N SER A 111 26.42 17.01 15.25
CA SER A 111 27.41 16.44 14.37
C SER A 111 28.76 16.98 14.83
N GLU A 112 29.70 16.10 15.16
CA GLU A 112 31.12 16.40 15.40
C GLU A 112 31.83 16.98 14.14
N TRP A 113 31.08 17.61 13.23
CA TRP A 113 31.58 18.29 12.04
C TRP A 113 31.95 19.76 12.29
N GLU A 114 32.01 20.21 13.55
CA GLU A 114 32.76 21.42 13.92
C GLU A 114 34.18 21.03 14.40
N GLN A 115 35.09 20.83 13.44
CA GLN A 115 36.25 21.71 13.14
C GLN A 115 37.58 21.14 13.69
N PRO A 116 38.75 21.37 13.06
CA PRO A 116 39.12 22.48 12.16
C PRO A 116 39.47 22.11 10.70
#